data_AF-A0A0L8LF00-F1
#
_entry.id   AF-A0A0L8LF00-F1
#
_cell.length_a   1.000
_cell.length_b   1.000
_cell.length_c   1.000
_cell.angle_alpha   90.00
_cell.angle_beta   90.00
_cell.angle_gamma   90.00
#
_symmetry.space_group_name_H-M   'P 1'
#
loop_
_entity.id
_entity.type
_entity.pdbx_description
1 polymer ?
#
loop_
_entity_poly.entity_id
_entity_poly.type
_entity_poly.pdbx_seq_one_letter_code
_entity_poly.pdbx_strand_id
1 'polypeptide(L)'
;MQTLGYWVNRADAPASELLFALSADDRLGHRVHFTAPLLFIRGDSAYGDLTAAVAACDSKANTLTLNATGRLELAPGSGTTEEKSTLDIAELRVGAQRSQATPAQLKAAGRPAAHPRLVSVGARIPALDALAPPPAAGVSAAAPGAVTGTVHQLKLYDAYVTGGLAASHQVYASLPKRADFAPPPATSGAVAALALQVSGLSAASGLVGGNLDTVAAGQFAPGAYFKPSTGPGDLPTRLLGVIDLTQLVESGAVGNGDGTSAPKIITVVDHAQGGSPTAVRTEMIWRPRIKVTTLKQLTTTGSDTLDIRSISVARYDGSPATAEVRGELRDFKLSFAKILSVEFRRIAFTGKPGTPPDLDVKIGTVGFEGDLHFLNKLREYLPSPANGPRVTVDPKGVEVGYGLAVPTVSAGVFLLQNLALSITVRLPFDGAPVRTTFTVSSRDHPFLITVSLLGGGGYFSLTVESGRVTVLEAQLEFGAAAALDLGVASGSVAITAGVYLKLKDGASLLEGFLRAVGALDVLGIITVSVEFYLSLKTIEVPKNPAIQNGATRTDIVGTAKVTVRVRVAFFSQSVSMSLERRFGGGGDPLYSDAFPTQSAWSERCAAFAALEDAS
;
A
#
# COMPACT_ATOMS: atom_id res chain seq x y z
N MET A 1 30.50 50.89 31.84
CA MET A 1 30.91 49.54 31.40
C MET A 1 31.65 49.68 30.09
N GLN A 2 32.98 49.59 30.10
CA GLN A 2 33.76 49.59 28.86
C GLN A 2 33.35 48.39 28.02
N THR A 3 33.05 48.61 26.74
CA THR A 3 32.80 47.56 25.77
C THR A 3 34.06 46.68 25.67
N LEU A 4 34.01 45.50 26.31
CA LEU A 4 35.09 44.50 26.31
C LEU A 4 35.45 44.03 24.88
N GLY A 5 34.52 44.18 23.95
CA GLY A 5 34.73 43.97 22.53
C GLY A 5 33.80 44.80 21.65
N TYR A 6 34.07 44.79 20.34
CA TYR A 6 33.32 45.52 19.33
C TYR A 6 33.27 44.74 18.00
N TRP A 7 32.19 44.94 17.24
CA TRP A 7 32.10 44.49 15.86
C TRP A 7 32.74 45.52 14.94
N VAL A 8 33.42 45.06 13.90
CA VAL A 8 33.99 45.96 12.89
C VAL A 8 32.90 46.25 11.86
N ASN A 9 32.58 47.52 11.66
CA ASN A 9 31.62 47.95 10.63
C ASN A 9 32.35 48.39 9.37
N ARG A 10 31.63 48.29 8.24
CA ARG A 10 32.12 48.77 6.95
C ARG A 10 32.25 50.28 6.95
N ALA A 11 33.37 50.79 6.42
CA ALA A 11 33.59 52.24 6.31
C ALA A 11 32.58 52.92 5.37
N ASP A 12 32.15 52.22 4.32
CA ASP A 12 31.19 52.71 3.32
C ASP A 12 29.72 52.48 3.71
N ALA A 13 29.47 51.66 4.74
CA ALA A 13 28.14 51.41 5.28
C ALA A 13 28.22 51.16 6.80
N PRO A 14 28.28 52.21 7.64
CA PRO A 14 28.56 52.09 9.08
C PRO A 14 27.51 51.31 9.89
N ALA A 15 26.32 51.09 9.33
CA ALA A 15 25.26 50.25 9.91
C ALA A 15 25.44 48.75 9.58
N SER A 16 26.41 48.39 8.74
CA SER A 16 26.67 47.03 8.28
C SER A 16 28.04 46.56 8.78
N GLU A 17 28.09 45.36 9.34
CA GLU A 17 29.34 44.75 9.78
C GLU A 17 30.22 44.33 8.59
N LEU A 18 31.53 44.43 8.78
CA LEU A 18 32.54 43.94 7.84
C LEU A 18 32.61 42.41 7.93
N LEU A 19 32.50 41.76 6.76
CA LEU A 19 32.62 40.31 6.65
C LEU A 19 34.06 39.92 6.36
N PHE A 20 34.56 38.94 7.10
CA PHE A 20 35.89 38.36 6.92
C PHE A 20 35.77 37.02 6.20
N ALA A 21 36.69 36.74 5.29
CA ALA A 21 36.82 35.41 4.68
C ALA A 21 37.50 34.46 5.66
N LEU A 22 36.84 33.37 6.00
CA LEU A 22 37.28 32.40 6.99
C LEU A 22 37.31 30.99 6.38
N SER A 23 38.20 30.17 6.91
CA SER A 23 38.22 28.73 6.67
C SER A 23 38.27 27.99 8.00
N ALA A 24 37.57 26.87 8.09
CA ALA A 24 37.68 25.93 9.19
C ALA A 24 38.03 24.54 8.65
N ASP A 25 38.87 23.82 9.39
CA ASP A 25 39.29 22.46 9.07
C ASP A 25 38.69 21.51 10.12
N ASP A 26 38.18 20.36 9.67
CA ASP A 26 37.79 19.28 10.57
C ASP A 26 39.00 18.43 11.00
N ARG A 27 38.76 17.38 11.81
CA ARG A 27 39.83 16.50 12.31
C ARG A 27 40.47 15.63 11.22
N LEU A 28 39.81 15.42 10.09
CA LEU A 28 40.32 14.66 8.95
C LEU A 28 40.99 15.56 7.91
N GLY A 29 40.97 16.89 8.11
CA GLY A 29 41.57 17.87 7.23
C GLY A 29 40.65 18.34 6.11
N HIS A 30 39.34 18.04 6.17
CA HIS A 30 38.39 18.66 5.24
C HIS A 30 38.19 20.12 5.60
N ARG A 31 38.15 20.95 4.57
CA ARG A 31 38.05 22.40 4.70
C ARG A 31 36.67 22.90 4.31
N VAL A 32 36.13 23.81 5.12
CA VAL A 32 34.96 24.61 4.79
C VAL A 32 35.34 26.09 4.72
N HIS A 33 34.84 26.79 3.71
CA HIS A 33 35.02 28.22 3.51
C HIS A 33 33.71 28.96 3.77
N PHE A 34 33.76 30.08 4.48
CA PHE A 34 32.59 30.91 4.77
C PHE A 34 33.00 32.35 5.06
N THR A 35 32.04 33.28 5.03
CA THR A 35 32.26 34.66 5.45
C THR A 35 31.45 34.98 6.70
N ALA A 36 32.06 35.68 7.66
CA ALA A 36 31.38 36.05 8.90
C ALA A 36 31.89 37.40 9.45
N PRO A 37 31.04 38.15 10.18
CA PRO A 37 31.53 39.22 11.04
C PRO A 37 32.31 38.63 12.21
N LEU A 38 33.32 39.37 12.69
CA LEU A 38 34.13 38.97 13.83
C LEU A 38 33.98 39.97 14.98
N LEU A 39 33.80 39.44 16.19
CA LEU A 39 33.85 40.23 17.43
C LEU A 39 35.31 40.35 17.88
N PHE A 40 35.83 41.58 17.90
CA PHE A 40 37.17 41.85 18.38
C PHE A 40 37.15 42.14 19.88
N ILE A 41 38.00 41.47 20.64
CA ILE A 41 38.13 41.61 22.09
C ILE A 41 39.48 42.28 22.38
N ARG A 42 39.51 43.20 23.34
CA ARG A 42 40.76 43.84 23.75
C ARG A 42 41.73 42.81 24.34
N GLY A 43 42.99 42.87 23.92
CA GLY A 43 44.02 41.90 24.32
C GLY A 43 44.27 41.84 25.83
N ASP A 44 44.09 42.95 26.56
CA ASP A 44 44.18 43.02 28.02
C ASP A 44 43.07 42.24 28.74
N SER A 45 41.95 41.98 28.05
CA SER A 45 40.75 41.34 28.57
C SER A 45 40.52 39.93 28.00
N ALA A 46 41.35 39.49 27.04
CA ALA A 46 41.19 38.26 26.28
C ALA A 46 41.24 36.96 27.12
N TYR A 47 41.77 37.05 28.35
CA TYR A 47 41.89 35.94 29.30
C TYR A 47 40.95 36.09 30.52
N GLY A 48 40.15 37.17 30.56
CA GLY A 48 39.29 37.55 31.68
C GLY A 48 37.84 37.09 31.51
N ASP A 49 36.91 37.86 32.11
CA ASP A 49 35.49 37.55 32.01
C ASP A 49 34.89 37.95 30.65
N LEU A 50 34.61 36.96 29.79
CA LEU A 50 34.02 37.13 28.46
C LEU A 50 32.52 36.79 28.39
N THR A 51 31.79 36.74 29.51
CA THR A 51 30.35 36.35 29.52
C THR A 51 29.53 37.17 28.52
N ALA A 52 29.65 38.49 28.57
CA ALA A 52 28.89 39.40 27.71
C ALA A 52 29.28 39.26 26.23
N ALA A 53 30.56 39.03 25.93
CA ALA A 53 31.05 38.83 24.57
C ALA A 53 30.52 37.52 23.98
N VAL A 54 30.53 36.43 24.77
CA VAL A 54 29.95 35.14 24.37
C VAL A 54 28.45 35.27 24.13
N ALA A 55 27.72 35.94 25.03
CA ALA A 55 26.29 36.19 24.86
C ALA A 55 25.97 37.01 23.61
N ALA A 56 26.79 38.00 23.27
CA ALA A 56 26.66 38.79 22.04
C ALA A 56 26.88 37.92 20.78
N CYS A 57 27.92 37.08 20.77
CA CYS A 57 28.15 36.13 19.68
C CYS A 57 27.00 35.13 19.52
N ASP A 58 26.51 34.57 20.63
CA ASP A 58 25.38 33.62 20.59
C ASP A 58 24.08 34.28 20.14
N SER A 59 23.80 35.51 20.59
CA SER A 59 22.65 36.29 20.10
C SER A 59 22.73 36.56 18.59
N LYS A 60 23.93 36.78 18.07
CA LYS A 60 24.17 36.97 16.63
C LYS A 60 23.98 35.65 15.87
N ALA A 61 24.51 34.55 16.38
CA ALA A 61 24.40 33.23 15.77
C ALA A 61 22.94 32.74 15.63
N ASN A 62 22.03 33.22 16.50
CA ASN A 62 20.61 32.89 16.41
C ASN A 62 19.91 33.48 15.18
N THR A 63 20.40 34.61 14.66
CA THR A 63 19.77 35.35 13.55
C THR A 63 20.60 35.35 12.27
N LEU A 64 21.91 35.12 12.38
CA LEU A 64 22.83 35.13 11.25
C LEU A 64 23.18 33.70 10.80
N THR A 65 22.68 33.32 9.63
CA THR A 65 23.14 32.14 8.90
C THR A 65 24.30 32.53 7.99
N LEU A 66 25.40 31.78 8.07
CA LEU A 66 26.61 32.00 7.26
C LEU A 66 26.60 31.06 6.07
N ASN A 67 26.63 31.59 4.85
CA ASN A 67 26.80 30.75 3.66
C ASN A 67 28.20 30.13 3.68
N ALA A 68 28.26 28.82 3.42
CA ALA A 68 29.46 28.04 3.51
C ALA A 68 29.59 27.09 2.30
N THR A 69 30.83 26.76 1.95
CA THR A 69 31.15 25.81 0.88
C THR A 69 32.26 24.89 1.35
N GLY A 70 32.03 23.59 1.29
CA GLY A 70 33.01 22.56 1.65
C GLY A 70 32.36 21.33 2.27
N ARG A 71 33.19 20.45 2.83
CA ARG A 71 32.77 19.21 3.51
C ARG A 71 33.23 19.23 4.96
N LEU A 72 32.46 18.62 5.85
CA LEU A 72 32.84 18.40 7.25
C LEU A 72 32.45 17.00 7.71
N GLU A 73 33.38 16.30 8.34
CA GLU A 73 33.15 15.11 9.18
C GLU A 73 32.64 15.57 10.55
N LEU A 74 31.32 15.43 10.77
CA LEU A 74 30.68 15.93 11.98
C LEU A 74 30.92 15.04 13.22
N ALA A 75 31.21 13.76 12.98
CA ALA A 75 31.40 12.72 13.98
C ALA A 75 32.62 11.84 13.67
N PRO A 76 33.85 12.40 13.73
CA PRO A 76 35.06 11.65 13.43
C PRO A 76 35.27 10.52 14.44
N GLY A 77 35.40 9.29 13.95
CA GLY A 77 35.79 8.14 14.75
C GLY A 77 37.21 8.28 15.30
N SER A 78 37.45 7.76 16.50
CA SER A 78 38.80 7.80 17.09
C SER A 78 39.73 6.84 16.36
N GLY A 79 40.81 7.38 15.77
CA GLY A 79 41.82 6.58 15.07
C GLY A 79 41.39 6.05 13.70
N THR A 80 40.27 6.52 13.14
CA THR A 80 39.76 6.10 11.83
C THR A 80 39.86 7.23 10.82
N THR A 81 40.15 6.89 9.56
CA THR A 81 40.06 7.82 8.42
C THR A 81 38.81 7.56 7.58
N GLU A 82 37.82 6.86 8.12
CA GLU A 82 36.57 6.56 7.43
C GLU A 82 35.66 7.80 7.41
N GLU A 83 35.22 8.21 6.22
CA GLU A 83 34.27 9.32 6.01
C GLU A 83 32.82 8.85 6.19
N LYS A 84 32.43 8.43 7.41
CA LYS A 84 31.08 7.92 7.69
C LYS A 84 30.06 9.00 8.03
N SER A 85 30.52 10.18 8.46
CA SER A 85 29.67 11.30 8.86
C SER A 85 29.98 12.59 8.11
N THR A 86 30.67 12.47 6.96
CA THR A 86 31.05 13.61 6.14
C THR A 86 29.84 14.09 5.34
N LEU A 87 29.51 15.36 5.47
CA LEU A 87 28.41 16.00 4.74
C LEU A 87 28.88 17.23 3.95
N ASP A 88 28.17 17.51 2.86
CA ASP A 88 28.34 18.75 2.09
C ASP A 88 27.65 19.90 2.82
N ILE A 89 28.44 20.91 3.19
CA ILE A 89 27.98 22.05 3.98
C ILE A 89 27.60 23.20 3.06
N ALA A 90 26.40 23.72 3.27
CA ALA A 90 25.87 24.90 2.57
C ALA A 90 25.74 26.10 3.52
N GLU A 91 25.49 25.86 4.81
CA GLU A 91 25.28 26.90 5.80
C GLU A 91 25.90 26.54 7.14
N LEU A 92 26.34 27.54 7.89
CA LEU A 92 26.85 27.41 9.24
C LEU A 92 26.18 28.43 10.17
N ARG A 93 25.99 28.04 11.43
CA ARG A 93 25.78 28.97 12.54
C ARG A 93 26.88 28.75 13.55
N VAL A 94 27.66 29.80 13.81
CA VAL A 94 28.83 29.75 14.70
C VAL A 94 28.60 30.75 15.84
N GLY A 95 28.48 30.21 17.04
CA GLY A 95 28.44 30.97 18.28
C GLY A 95 29.80 30.96 18.96
N ALA A 96 29.80 31.20 20.27
CA ALA A 96 31.01 31.14 21.08
C ALA A 96 30.80 30.29 22.33
N GLN A 97 31.87 29.71 22.85
CA GLN A 97 31.87 28.99 24.12
C GLN A 97 33.10 29.37 24.92
N ARG A 98 32.95 29.42 26.24
CA ARG A 98 34.07 29.67 27.14
C ARG A 98 34.97 28.45 27.24
N SER A 99 36.27 28.72 27.34
CA SER A 99 37.22 27.69 27.73
C SER A 99 37.02 27.30 29.20
N GLN A 100 37.19 26.02 29.51
CA GLN A 100 37.25 25.50 30.87
C GLN A 100 38.66 25.57 31.46
N ALA A 101 39.67 25.92 30.65
CA ALA A 101 41.06 26.06 31.10
C ALA A 101 41.25 27.36 31.90
N THR A 102 42.21 27.33 32.83
CA THR A 102 42.56 28.52 33.62
C THR A 102 43.18 29.62 32.76
N PRO A 103 43.07 30.91 33.15
CA PRO A 103 43.69 32.02 32.42
C PRO A 103 45.20 31.85 32.19
N ALA A 104 45.92 31.26 33.15
CA ALA A 104 47.36 30.98 33.04
C ALA A 104 47.68 29.96 31.94
N GLN A 105 46.92 28.86 31.87
CA GLN A 105 47.07 27.83 30.83
C GLN A 105 46.76 28.38 29.44
N LEU A 106 45.69 29.17 29.35
CA LEU A 106 45.28 29.84 28.11
C LEU A 106 46.33 30.83 27.62
N LYS A 107 46.90 31.63 28.52
CA LYS A 107 47.96 32.60 28.20
C LYS A 107 49.23 31.91 27.75
N ALA A 108 49.64 30.84 28.43
CA ALA A 108 50.78 30.02 28.02
C ALA A 108 50.58 29.40 26.63
N ALA A 109 49.35 29.00 26.29
CA ALA A 109 48.99 28.42 25.00
C ALA A 109 48.67 29.45 23.90
N GLY A 110 48.66 30.75 24.22
CA GLY A 110 48.23 31.80 23.28
C GLY A 110 46.77 31.64 22.82
N ARG A 111 45.88 31.13 23.68
CA ARG A 111 44.47 30.87 23.37
C ARG A 111 43.55 31.81 24.14
N PRO A 112 42.54 32.43 23.50
CA PRO A 112 41.57 33.27 24.21
C PRO A 112 40.69 32.47 25.18
N ALA A 113 40.09 33.14 26.16
CA ALA A 113 39.16 32.55 27.14
C ALA A 113 37.80 32.13 26.56
N ALA A 114 37.55 32.42 25.29
CA ALA A 114 36.41 31.93 24.53
C ALA A 114 36.85 31.49 23.13
N HIS A 115 36.23 30.45 22.59
CA HIS A 115 36.49 29.91 21.25
C HIS A 115 35.18 29.78 20.46
N PRO A 116 35.23 29.77 19.11
CA PRO A 116 34.06 29.52 18.29
C PRO A 116 33.43 28.16 18.61
N ARG A 117 32.10 28.11 18.62
CA ARG A 117 31.31 26.88 18.80
C ARG A 117 30.35 26.73 17.64
N LEU A 118 30.36 25.56 17.01
CA LEU A 118 29.37 25.21 15.99
C LEU A 118 27.98 25.04 16.65
N VAL A 119 27.00 25.84 16.24
CA VAL A 119 25.63 25.82 16.77
C VAL A 119 24.72 24.94 15.92
N SER A 120 24.80 25.10 14.60
CA SER A 120 24.10 24.26 13.64
C SER A 120 24.81 24.30 12.29
N VAL A 121 24.53 23.30 11.46
CA VAL A 121 24.96 23.25 10.06
C VAL A 121 23.74 23.09 9.17
N GLY A 122 23.68 23.82 8.07
CA GLY A 122 22.82 23.48 6.95
C GLY A 122 23.64 22.59 6.02
N ALA A 123 23.27 21.32 5.92
CA ALA A 123 23.96 20.37 5.09
C ALA A 123 23.01 19.70 4.10
N ARG A 124 23.57 19.25 2.98
CA ARG A 124 22.86 18.39 2.03
C ARG A 124 23.06 16.97 2.50
N ILE A 125 21.97 16.20 2.55
CA ILE A 125 22.00 14.81 2.98
C ILE A 125 21.69 13.99 1.74
N PRO A 126 22.71 13.41 1.08
CA PRO A 126 22.51 12.82 -0.24
C PRO A 126 21.46 11.69 -0.28
N ALA A 127 21.28 10.93 0.81
CA ALA A 127 20.22 9.93 0.91
C ALA A 127 18.80 10.50 0.96
N LEU A 128 18.62 11.75 1.39
CA LEU A 128 17.31 12.42 1.33
C LEU A 128 17.08 13.03 -0.05
N ASP A 129 18.15 13.57 -0.66
CA ASP A 129 18.11 14.23 -1.97
C ASP A 129 17.92 13.24 -3.13
N ALA A 130 18.59 12.09 -3.08
CA ALA A 130 18.51 11.04 -4.09
C ALA A 130 17.09 10.44 -4.24
N LEU A 131 16.22 10.69 -3.26
CA LEU A 131 14.89 10.10 -3.12
C LEU A 131 13.76 11.13 -3.26
N ALA A 132 14.11 12.40 -3.46
CA ALA A 132 13.13 13.43 -3.75
C ALA A 132 12.47 13.15 -5.12
N PRO A 133 11.17 13.47 -5.29
CA PRO A 133 10.52 13.38 -6.60
C PRO A 133 11.33 14.17 -7.64
N PRO A 134 11.47 13.67 -8.88
CA PRO A 134 12.12 14.45 -9.92
C PRO A 134 11.40 15.80 -10.06
N PRO A 135 12.12 16.91 -10.22
CA PRO A 135 11.49 18.20 -10.41
C PRO A 135 10.60 18.18 -11.67
N ALA A 136 9.50 18.94 -11.65
CA ALA A 136 8.59 19.04 -12.78
C ALA A 136 9.34 19.42 -14.07
N ALA A 137 9.00 18.75 -15.17
CA ALA A 137 9.63 18.97 -16.48
C ALA A 137 9.62 20.47 -16.83
N GLY A 138 10.81 21.09 -16.90
CA GLY A 138 10.95 22.51 -17.23
C GLY A 138 12.03 23.29 -16.46
N VAL A 139 12.62 22.72 -15.40
CA VAL A 139 13.81 23.32 -14.78
C VAL A 139 15.08 22.86 -15.51
N SER A 140 15.78 23.83 -16.11
CA SER A 140 17.11 23.67 -16.71
C SER A 140 18.03 22.94 -15.75
N ALA A 141 18.71 21.89 -16.23
CA ALA A 141 19.84 21.29 -15.53
C ALA A 141 20.84 22.41 -15.20
N ALA A 142 21.10 22.64 -13.92
CA ALA A 142 22.17 23.53 -13.51
C ALA A 142 23.50 22.96 -14.02
N ALA A 143 24.44 23.86 -14.35
CA ALA A 143 25.74 23.55 -14.91
C ALA A 143 26.47 22.42 -14.14
N PRO A 144 27.33 21.63 -14.82
CA PRO A 144 28.11 20.57 -14.18
C PRO A 144 28.93 21.15 -13.02
N GLY A 145 28.62 20.69 -11.79
CA GLY A 145 29.23 21.18 -10.55
C GLY A 145 28.28 21.87 -9.56
N ALA A 146 27.03 22.15 -9.92
CA ALA A 146 26.03 22.64 -8.97
C ALA A 146 25.44 21.47 -8.16
N VAL A 147 25.89 21.30 -6.91
CA VAL A 147 25.33 20.30 -5.97
C VAL A 147 23.85 20.63 -5.73
N THR A 148 22.97 19.87 -6.39
CA THR A 148 21.51 20.06 -6.35
C THR A 148 20.93 19.19 -5.24
N GLY A 149 20.12 19.79 -4.35
CA GLY A 149 19.56 19.10 -3.18
C GLY A 149 18.84 20.06 -2.23
N THR A 150 18.14 19.53 -1.24
CA THR A 150 17.52 20.31 -0.16
C THR A 150 18.55 20.51 0.95
N VAL A 151 18.70 21.75 1.43
CA VAL A 151 19.55 22.02 2.59
C VAL A 151 18.75 21.70 3.85
N HIS A 152 19.25 20.76 4.65
CA HIS A 152 18.67 20.37 5.93
C HIS A 152 19.44 20.98 7.09
N GLN A 153 18.72 21.63 8.02
CA GLN A 153 19.33 22.13 9.25
C GLN A 153 19.57 20.97 10.22
N LEU A 154 20.81 20.87 10.69
CA LEU A 154 21.29 19.88 11.64
C LEU A 154 21.85 20.59 12.88
N LYS A 155 21.58 20.03 14.05
CA LYS A 155 22.27 20.39 15.30
C LYS A 155 23.02 19.19 15.82
N LEU A 156 24.24 19.38 16.32
CA LEU A 156 24.95 18.30 17.02
C LEU A 156 24.10 17.84 18.22
N TYR A 157 24.02 16.53 18.43
CA TYR A 157 23.23 15.95 19.50
C TYR A 157 23.92 16.17 20.84
N ASP A 158 23.19 16.63 21.86
CA ASP A 158 23.79 17.09 23.13
C ASP A 158 24.58 15.99 23.85
N ALA A 159 24.10 14.74 23.81
CA ALA A 159 24.82 13.61 24.38
C ALA A 159 26.13 13.32 23.61
N TYR A 160 26.14 13.53 22.30
CA TYR A 160 27.36 13.41 21.48
C TYR A 160 28.35 14.54 21.78
N VAL A 161 27.88 15.78 21.93
CA VAL A 161 28.74 16.92 22.30
C VAL A 161 29.42 16.68 23.67
N THR A 162 28.71 16.03 24.60
CA THR A 162 29.19 15.78 25.96
C THR A 162 30.06 14.52 26.07
N GLY A 163 29.66 13.42 25.43
CA GLY A 163 30.26 12.09 25.61
C GLY A 163 30.96 11.52 24.37
N GLY A 164 30.96 12.23 23.24
CA GLY A 164 31.46 11.73 21.97
C GLY A 164 30.68 10.51 21.45
N LEU A 165 31.33 9.67 20.65
CA LEU A 165 30.73 8.45 20.07
C LEU A 165 30.82 7.22 20.99
N ALA A 166 31.00 7.42 22.29
CA ALA A 166 31.04 6.35 23.28
C ALA A 166 29.65 5.75 23.57
N ALA A 167 28.57 6.47 23.22
CA ALA A 167 27.20 6.02 23.41
C ALA A 167 26.80 4.92 22.42
N SER A 168 25.86 4.07 22.83
CA SER A 168 25.23 3.08 21.94
C SER A 168 24.58 3.79 20.73
N HIS A 169 24.66 3.18 19.55
CA HIS A 169 24.13 3.73 18.28
C HIS A 169 24.72 5.04 17.79
N GLN A 170 25.65 5.68 18.51
CA GLN A 170 26.49 6.77 17.98
C GLN A 170 25.69 7.89 17.27
N VAL A 171 24.54 8.27 17.83
CA VAL A 171 23.73 9.40 17.33
C VAL A 171 24.53 10.69 17.53
N TYR A 172 24.80 11.42 16.45
CA TYR A 172 25.67 12.60 16.50
C TYR A 172 24.98 13.90 16.07
N ALA A 173 23.88 13.82 15.33
CA ALA A 173 23.15 15.00 14.91
C ALA A 173 21.63 14.79 14.97
N SER A 174 20.92 15.87 15.25
CA SER A 174 19.47 15.98 15.21
C SER A 174 19.03 16.83 14.02
N LEU A 175 17.87 16.50 13.48
CA LEU A 175 17.19 17.18 12.38
C LEU A 175 15.93 17.86 12.96
N PRO A 176 16.00 19.15 13.38
CA PRO A 176 14.87 19.81 14.05
C PRO A 176 13.60 19.83 13.19
N LYS A 177 13.76 20.03 11.88
CA LYS A 177 12.71 19.77 10.89
C LYS A 177 12.94 18.39 10.32
N ARG A 178 12.08 17.45 10.71
CA ARG A 178 12.16 16.06 10.24
C ARG A 178 11.94 15.98 8.73
N ALA A 179 12.58 15.02 8.08
CA ALA A 179 12.49 14.78 6.64
C ALA A 179 11.93 13.40 6.36
N ASP A 180 11.05 13.27 5.36
CA ASP A 180 10.53 11.97 4.95
C ASP A 180 11.61 11.24 4.14
N PHE A 181 11.86 9.97 4.50
CA PHE A 181 12.69 9.03 3.77
C PHE A 181 11.82 7.84 3.37
N ALA A 182 11.76 7.58 2.08
CA ALA A 182 11.14 6.39 1.52
C ALA A 182 12.09 5.85 0.43
N PRO A 183 12.64 4.63 0.58
CA PRO A 183 13.49 4.06 -0.44
C PRO A 183 12.74 3.98 -1.79
N PRO A 184 13.38 4.27 -2.94
CA PRO A 184 12.78 4.08 -4.25
C PRO A 184 12.82 2.57 -4.49
N PRO A 185 11.68 1.89 -4.36
CA PRO A 185 10.55 1.97 -5.25
C PRO A 185 9.28 1.94 -4.39
N ALA A 186 8.90 3.04 -3.75
CA ALA A 186 7.55 3.19 -3.21
C ALA A 186 6.45 3.02 -4.31
N THR A 187 6.85 2.98 -5.59
CA THR A 187 6.11 2.53 -6.78
C THR A 187 6.26 1.03 -7.13
N SER A 188 6.86 0.20 -6.28
CA SER A 188 7.12 -1.25 -6.46
C SER A 188 5.86 -2.13 -6.54
N GLY A 189 4.69 -1.55 -6.76
CA GLY A 189 3.44 -2.31 -6.76
C GLY A 189 3.02 -2.74 -5.36
N ALA A 190 3.20 -1.87 -4.36
CA ALA A 190 2.74 -2.04 -2.98
C ALA A 190 3.42 -3.20 -2.18
N VAL A 191 4.48 -3.81 -2.70
CA VAL A 191 5.12 -5.00 -2.10
C VAL A 191 5.99 -4.68 -0.86
N ALA A 192 6.63 -3.52 -0.79
CA ALA A 192 7.18 -3.01 0.47
C ALA A 192 7.22 -1.49 0.49
N ALA A 193 6.68 -0.91 1.56
CA ALA A 193 6.77 0.53 1.83
C ALA A 193 7.35 0.71 3.22
N LEU A 194 8.36 1.57 3.35
CA LEU A 194 8.92 2.00 4.61
C LEU A 194 8.78 3.50 4.69
N ALA A 195 7.92 3.98 5.58
CA ALA A 195 7.74 5.39 5.81
C ALA A 195 8.57 5.81 7.02
N LEU A 196 9.82 6.19 6.77
CA LEU A 196 10.69 6.72 7.80
C LEU A 196 10.59 8.23 7.83
N GLN A 197 10.40 8.80 9.02
CA GLN A 197 10.52 10.24 9.23
C GLN A 197 11.85 10.49 9.95
N VAL A 198 12.87 10.87 9.18
CA VAL A 198 14.24 11.07 9.67
C VAL A 198 14.27 12.24 10.65
N SER A 199 14.71 11.95 11.86
CA SER A 199 14.84 12.91 12.97
C SER A 199 16.29 13.16 13.36
N GLY A 200 17.25 12.37 12.87
CA GLY A 200 18.67 12.56 13.14
C GLY A 200 19.59 11.65 12.35
N LEU A 201 20.89 11.73 12.67
CA LEU A 201 21.97 10.99 12.04
C LEU A 201 22.80 10.23 13.08
N SER A 202 23.18 9.00 12.73
CA SER A 202 23.98 8.08 13.51
C SER A 202 25.21 7.65 12.72
N ALA A 203 26.38 7.61 13.37
CA ALA A 203 27.61 7.11 12.73
C ALA A 203 27.59 5.57 12.57
N ALA A 204 26.76 4.86 13.35
CA ALA A 204 26.63 3.41 13.31
C ALA A 204 25.60 2.94 12.26
N SER A 205 24.41 3.56 12.26
CA SER A 205 23.26 3.13 11.46
C SER A 205 22.84 4.13 10.37
N GLY A 206 23.46 5.32 10.30
CA GLY A 206 23.14 6.36 9.33
C GLY A 206 21.83 7.10 9.64
N LEU A 207 20.87 7.12 8.72
CA LEU A 207 19.61 7.85 8.94
C LEU A 207 18.77 7.18 10.05
N VAL A 208 18.32 7.95 11.04
CA VAL A 208 17.48 7.46 12.13
C VAL A 208 16.18 8.24 12.27
N GLY A 209 15.10 7.55 12.64
CA GLY A 209 13.77 8.10 12.89
C GLY A 209 13.39 8.11 14.37
N GLY A 210 12.15 8.54 14.64
CA GLY A 210 11.57 8.53 15.98
C GLY A 210 12.19 9.54 16.96
N ASN A 211 12.15 9.20 18.26
CA ASN A 211 12.76 10.00 19.32
C ASN A 211 14.26 9.64 19.45
N LEU A 212 15.14 10.63 19.28
CA LEU A 212 16.58 10.42 19.32
C LEU A 212 17.11 9.95 20.67
N ASP A 213 16.48 10.36 21.78
CA ASP A 213 16.89 9.92 23.11
C ASP A 213 16.62 8.42 23.29
N THR A 214 15.51 7.93 22.71
CA THR A 214 15.19 6.50 22.68
C THR A 214 16.20 5.72 21.84
N VAL A 215 16.57 6.24 20.66
CA VAL A 215 17.56 5.61 19.78
C VAL A 215 18.96 5.63 20.41
N ALA A 216 19.37 6.74 21.01
CA ALA A 216 20.65 6.89 21.69
C ALA A 216 20.75 6.01 22.95
N ALA A 217 19.63 5.76 23.63
CA ALA A 217 19.53 4.76 24.70
C ALA A 217 19.53 3.31 24.20
N GLY A 218 19.64 3.09 22.88
CA GLY A 218 19.64 1.78 22.25
C GLY A 218 18.29 1.07 22.34
N GLN A 219 17.19 1.81 22.26
CA GLN A 219 15.85 1.26 22.24
C GLN A 219 15.16 1.48 20.89
N PHE A 220 14.44 0.47 20.43
CA PHE A 220 13.70 0.48 19.18
C PHE A 220 12.24 0.15 19.47
N ALA A 221 11.35 1.04 19.04
CA ALA A 221 9.92 0.83 19.07
C ALA A 221 9.37 1.17 17.67
N PRO A 222 9.00 0.17 16.84
CA PRO A 222 8.59 0.38 15.45
C PRO A 222 7.51 1.46 15.28
N GLY A 223 6.47 1.43 16.13
CA GLY A 223 5.35 2.37 16.05
C GLY A 223 5.71 3.84 16.36
N ALA A 224 6.81 4.10 17.08
CA ALA A 224 7.32 5.44 17.34
C ALA A 224 8.47 5.84 16.41
N TYR A 225 9.14 4.86 15.80
CA TYR A 225 10.27 5.05 14.91
C TYR A 225 9.83 5.42 13.48
N PHE A 226 8.81 4.73 12.97
CA PHE A 226 8.23 5.00 11.66
C PHE A 226 7.11 6.02 11.74
N LYS A 227 6.73 6.59 10.59
CA LYS A 227 5.62 7.54 10.49
C LYS A 227 4.33 6.84 10.95
N PRO A 228 3.57 7.41 11.91
CA PRO A 228 2.32 6.83 12.38
C PRO A 228 1.26 6.88 11.27
N SER A 229 0.35 5.90 11.32
CA SER A 229 -0.86 5.86 10.48
C SER A 229 -1.73 7.10 10.72
N THR A 230 -2.17 7.74 9.64
CA THR A 230 -3.02 8.95 9.68
C THR A 230 -4.52 8.65 9.57
N GLY A 231 -4.92 7.38 9.44
CA GLY A 231 -6.34 6.98 9.42
C GLY A 231 -6.59 5.49 9.21
N PRO A 232 -7.85 5.03 9.31
CA PRO A 232 -8.22 3.64 9.11
C PRO A 232 -7.85 3.17 7.69
N GLY A 233 -6.89 2.25 7.57
CA GLY A 233 -6.39 1.72 6.30
C GLY A 233 -5.07 2.33 5.83
N ASP A 234 -4.58 3.39 6.48
CA ASP A 234 -3.24 3.93 6.23
C ASP A 234 -2.21 3.06 6.97
N LEU A 235 -1.42 2.29 6.23
CA LEU A 235 -0.31 1.49 6.74
C LEU A 235 0.96 1.95 6.03
N PRO A 236 1.62 3.01 6.53
CA PRO A 236 2.70 3.66 5.80
C PRO A 236 3.97 2.80 5.80
N THR A 237 4.11 1.87 6.75
CA THR A 237 5.18 0.87 6.81
C THR A 237 4.60 -0.54 6.68
N ARG A 238 4.65 -1.11 5.47
CA ARG A 238 3.98 -2.37 5.12
C ARG A 238 4.80 -3.27 4.22
N LEU A 239 4.48 -4.57 4.30
CA LEU A 239 4.97 -5.62 3.42
C LEU A 239 3.78 -6.26 2.69
N LEU A 240 3.95 -6.57 1.41
CA LEU A 240 2.92 -7.11 0.51
C LEU A 240 1.60 -6.32 0.53
N GLY A 241 1.65 -5.01 0.80
CA GLY A 241 0.48 -4.13 0.81
C GLY A 241 -0.43 -4.21 2.03
N VAL A 242 -0.39 -5.33 2.75
CA VAL A 242 -1.39 -5.70 3.76
C VAL A 242 -0.78 -6.03 5.13
N ILE A 243 0.51 -6.35 5.19
CA ILE A 243 1.20 -6.73 6.43
C ILE A 243 1.79 -5.47 7.05
N ASP A 244 1.27 -5.06 8.22
CA ASP A 244 1.81 -3.95 8.99
C ASP A 244 3.10 -4.36 9.71
N LEU A 245 4.23 -3.83 9.25
CA LEU A 245 5.54 -4.13 9.84
C LEU A 245 5.72 -3.50 11.22
N THR A 246 4.98 -2.43 11.56
CA THR A 246 5.06 -1.80 12.89
C THR A 246 4.44 -2.66 13.99
N GLN A 247 3.46 -3.50 13.61
CA GLN A 247 2.82 -4.47 14.51
C GLN A 247 3.61 -5.77 14.56
N LEU A 248 4.19 -6.18 13.43
CA LEU A 248 4.88 -7.46 13.28
C LEU A 248 6.27 -7.47 13.93
N VAL A 249 7.03 -6.38 13.82
CA VAL A 249 8.39 -6.30 14.35
C VAL A 249 8.40 -6.16 15.87
N GLU A 250 9.35 -6.82 16.54
CA GLU A 250 9.56 -6.71 17.98
C GLU A 250 10.12 -5.35 18.38
N SER A 251 9.60 -4.79 19.47
CA SER A 251 10.25 -3.68 20.17
C SER A 251 11.34 -4.25 21.08
N GLY A 252 12.43 -3.51 21.28
CA GLY A 252 13.47 -3.93 22.21
C GLY A 252 14.78 -3.19 22.01
N ALA A 253 15.86 -3.76 22.56
CA ALA A 253 17.19 -3.21 22.40
C ALA A 253 17.57 -3.17 20.91
N VAL A 254 18.05 -2.02 20.46
CA VAL A 254 18.66 -1.90 19.15
C VAL A 254 20.04 -2.57 19.28
N GLY A 255 20.44 -3.44 18.34
CA GLY A 255 21.70 -4.18 18.38
C GLY A 255 22.95 -3.28 18.23
N ASN A 256 23.86 -3.58 17.32
CA ASN A 256 25.02 -2.71 17.06
C ASN A 256 24.76 -1.65 15.97
N GLY A 257 23.48 -1.41 15.61
CA GLY A 257 23.14 -0.58 14.45
C GLY A 257 23.47 -1.24 13.10
N ASP A 258 23.54 -2.57 13.08
CA ASP A 258 23.86 -3.43 11.94
C ASP A 258 22.65 -3.80 11.07
N GLY A 259 21.45 -3.37 11.47
CA GLY A 259 20.21 -3.64 10.76
C GLY A 259 19.37 -4.76 11.37
N THR A 260 19.81 -5.45 12.43
CA THR A 260 19.07 -6.59 13.01
C THR A 260 17.87 -6.22 13.89
N SER A 261 17.67 -4.93 14.13
CA SER A 261 16.59 -4.40 14.97
C SER A 261 15.93 -3.18 14.31
N ALA A 262 16.64 -2.05 14.24
CA ALA A 262 16.27 -0.87 13.48
C ALA A 262 16.93 -0.90 12.09
N PRO A 263 16.33 -0.25 11.07
CA PRO A 263 16.97 -0.15 9.76
C PRO A 263 18.34 0.51 9.81
N LYS A 264 19.33 -0.09 9.16
CA LYS A 264 20.63 0.55 8.89
C LYS A 264 20.55 1.20 7.51
N ILE A 265 20.67 2.52 7.43
CA ILE A 265 20.57 3.30 6.19
C ILE A 265 21.84 4.12 6.04
N ILE A 266 22.82 3.58 5.33
CA ILE A 266 24.13 4.21 5.13
C ILE A 266 24.24 4.81 3.74
N THR A 267 25.01 5.89 3.64
CA THR A 267 25.29 6.58 2.38
C THR A 267 26.78 6.60 2.15
N VAL A 268 27.20 6.22 0.95
CA VAL A 268 28.59 6.22 0.52
C VAL A 268 28.69 7.06 -0.74
N VAL A 269 29.65 7.97 -0.78
CA VAL A 269 30.01 8.69 -2.00
C VAL A 269 31.06 7.88 -2.74
N ASP A 270 30.71 7.41 -3.93
CA ASP A 270 31.62 6.71 -4.82
C ASP A 270 32.52 7.72 -5.55
N HIS A 271 33.80 7.39 -5.71
CA HIS A 271 34.79 8.28 -6.31
C HIS A 271 35.43 7.62 -7.55
N ALA A 272 35.78 8.43 -8.56
CA ALA A 272 36.58 7.99 -9.70
C ALA A 272 38.02 7.68 -9.27
N GLN A 273 38.72 6.88 -10.10
CA GLN A 273 40.17 6.73 -10.04
C GLN A 273 40.82 8.12 -10.24
N GLY A 274 41.19 8.79 -9.14
CA GLY A 274 41.62 10.20 -9.15
C GLY A 274 40.93 11.10 -8.10
N GLY A 275 39.95 10.58 -7.34
CA GLY A 275 39.42 11.24 -6.15
C GLY A 275 38.24 12.19 -6.37
N SER A 276 37.72 12.33 -7.59
CA SER A 276 36.48 13.10 -7.84
C SER A 276 35.25 12.25 -7.55
N PRO A 277 34.22 12.77 -6.86
CA PRO A 277 32.98 12.04 -6.61
C PRO A 277 32.22 11.76 -7.91
N THR A 278 31.72 10.54 -8.10
CA THR A 278 31.01 10.08 -9.31
C THR A 278 29.56 9.71 -9.05
N ALA A 279 29.26 9.19 -7.86
CA ALA A 279 27.91 8.81 -7.49
C ALA A 279 27.70 8.84 -5.97
N VAL A 280 26.45 8.84 -5.58
CA VAL A 280 25.98 8.62 -4.21
C VAL A 280 25.25 7.30 -4.20
N ARG A 281 25.71 6.38 -3.36
CA ARG A 281 25.08 5.09 -3.14
C ARG A 281 24.48 5.03 -1.74
N THR A 282 23.18 4.80 -1.64
CA THR A 282 22.49 4.60 -0.36
C THR A 282 22.11 3.13 -0.23
N GLU A 283 22.56 2.49 0.83
CA GLU A 283 22.23 1.11 1.17
C GLU A 283 21.40 1.08 2.45
N MET A 284 20.25 0.41 2.37
CA MET A 284 19.42 0.09 3.51
C MET A 284 19.43 -1.42 3.74
N ILE A 285 19.69 -1.85 4.96
CA ILE A 285 19.56 -3.23 5.41
C ILE A 285 18.67 -3.26 6.65
N TRP A 286 17.67 -4.13 6.65
CA TRP A 286 16.80 -4.34 7.79
C TRP A 286 16.40 -5.81 7.91
N ARG A 287 16.81 -6.45 9.01
CA ARG A 287 16.62 -7.86 9.35
C ARG A 287 16.09 -7.99 10.78
N PRO A 288 14.93 -7.40 11.07
CA PRO A 288 14.43 -7.35 12.43
C PRO A 288 13.98 -8.73 12.91
N ARG A 289 13.94 -8.88 14.22
CA ARG A 289 13.11 -9.92 14.83
C ARG A 289 11.63 -9.58 14.69
N ILE A 290 10.86 -10.56 14.28
CA ILE A 290 9.40 -10.47 14.23
C ILE A 290 8.78 -11.27 15.36
N LYS A 291 7.63 -10.79 15.84
CA LYS A 291 6.84 -11.49 16.85
C LYS A 291 6.32 -12.80 16.25
N VAL A 292 6.41 -13.90 17.00
CA VAL A 292 5.68 -15.14 16.70
C VAL A 292 4.26 -14.97 17.20
N THR A 293 3.34 -14.58 16.32
CA THR A 293 1.98 -14.18 16.70
C THR A 293 1.00 -14.28 15.52
N THR A 294 -0.28 -14.08 15.81
CA THR A 294 -1.33 -13.96 14.80
C THR A 294 -1.80 -12.51 14.72
N LEU A 295 -1.56 -11.85 13.58
CA LEU A 295 -2.03 -10.52 13.23
C LEU A 295 -3.02 -10.63 12.07
N LYS A 296 -4.32 -10.47 12.36
CA LYS A 296 -5.40 -10.62 11.36
C LYS A 296 -5.31 -11.98 10.65
N GLN A 297 -5.08 -12.00 9.33
CA GLN A 297 -4.92 -13.21 8.53
C GLN A 297 -3.51 -13.81 8.62
N LEU A 298 -2.50 -13.06 9.08
CA LEU A 298 -1.11 -13.51 9.12
C LEU A 298 -0.79 -14.17 10.46
N THR A 299 -0.26 -15.38 10.43
CA THR A 299 0.37 -16.03 11.59
C THR A 299 1.82 -16.31 11.26
N THR A 300 2.74 -15.81 12.08
CA THR A 300 4.18 -16.05 11.91
C THR A 300 4.63 -17.16 12.83
N THR A 301 5.54 -18.02 12.34
CA THR A 301 5.98 -19.21 13.10
C THR A 301 7.47 -19.20 13.47
N GLY A 302 8.23 -18.24 12.93
CA GLY A 302 9.63 -17.99 13.28
C GLY A 302 9.89 -16.51 13.54
N SER A 303 10.95 -16.19 14.29
CA SER A 303 11.29 -14.83 14.70
C SER A 303 12.32 -14.14 13.79
N ASP A 304 13.19 -14.88 13.10
CA ASP A 304 14.27 -14.33 12.25
C ASP A 304 13.97 -14.54 10.75
N THR A 305 12.75 -14.15 10.33
CA THR A 305 12.23 -14.54 9.01
C THR A 305 12.06 -13.39 8.03
N LEU A 306 12.36 -12.14 8.44
CA LEU A 306 12.23 -10.94 7.61
C LEU A 306 13.61 -10.38 7.21
N ASP A 307 13.83 -10.16 5.91
CA ASP A 307 15.00 -9.48 5.37
C ASP A 307 14.55 -8.46 4.32
N ILE A 308 14.94 -7.19 4.48
CA ILE A 308 14.66 -6.12 3.53
C ILE A 308 15.97 -5.40 3.22
N ARG A 309 16.28 -5.28 1.94
CA ARG A 309 17.47 -4.59 1.43
C ARG A 309 17.09 -3.63 0.33
N SER A 310 17.64 -2.43 0.37
CA SER A 310 17.53 -1.43 -0.70
C SER A 310 18.91 -0.96 -1.08
N ILE A 311 19.19 -0.85 -2.37
CA ILE A 311 20.36 -0.14 -2.87
C ILE A 311 19.86 0.87 -3.88
N SER A 312 20.19 2.14 -3.66
CA SER A 312 19.97 3.21 -4.64
C SER A 312 21.29 3.88 -5.01
N VAL A 313 21.43 4.25 -6.28
CA VAL A 313 22.61 4.93 -6.81
C VAL A 313 22.15 6.13 -7.63
N ALA A 314 22.49 7.33 -7.17
CA ALA A 314 22.31 8.59 -7.89
C ALA A 314 23.67 9.05 -8.41
N ARG A 315 23.80 9.29 -9.71
CA ARG A 315 25.07 9.71 -10.32
C ARG A 315 25.13 11.22 -10.48
N TYR A 316 26.32 11.79 -10.37
CA TYR A 316 26.55 13.23 -10.58
C TYR A 316 26.60 13.63 -12.07
N ASP A 317 26.50 12.65 -12.99
CA ASP A 317 26.47 12.86 -14.45
C ASP A 317 25.09 13.26 -15.00
N GLY A 318 24.09 13.40 -14.13
CA GLY A 318 22.72 13.75 -14.51
C GLY A 318 21.87 12.56 -14.97
N SER A 319 22.39 11.33 -14.94
CA SER A 319 21.60 10.13 -15.22
C SER A 319 20.53 9.90 -14.13
N PRO A 320 19.37 9.32 -14.49
CA PRO A 320 18.33 8.99 -13.51
C PRO A 320 18.86 8.07 -12.41
N ALA A 321 18.43 8.29 -11.17
CA ALA A 321 18.78 7.42 -10.06
C ALA A 321 18.30 5.98 -10.33
N THR A 322 19.16 5.02 -10.07
CA THR A 322 18.83 3.59 -10.12
C THR A 322 18.52 3.09 -8.72
N ALA A 323 17.61 2.13 -8.61
CA ALA A 323 17.28 1.54 -7.33
C ALA A 323 16.87 0.08 -7.49
N GLU A 324 17.19 -0.72 -6.49
CA GLU A 324 16.75 -2.09 -6.38
C GLU A 324 16.37 -2.38 -4.94
N VAL A 325 15.16 -2.88 -4.72
CA VAL A 325 14.71 -3.35 -3.41
C VAL A 325 14.42 -4.83 -3.47
N ARG A 326 14.98 -5.54 -2.49
CA ARG A 326 14.70 -6.95 -2.25
C ARG A 326 14.08 -7.06 -0.88
N GLY A 327 13.03 -7.84 -0.77
CA GLY A 327 12.47 -8.17 0.53
C GLY A 327 12.00 -9.60 0.56
N GLU A 328 11.98 -10.16 1.76
CA GLU A 328 11.74 -11.56 1.98
C GLU A 328 11.09 -11.81 3.33
N LEU A 329 10.04 -12.65 3.34
CA LEU A 329 9.41 -13.16 4.54
C LEU A 329 9.34 -14.70 4.46
N ARG A 330 9.77 -15.39 5.52
CA ARG A 330 9.76 -16.86 5.64
C ARG A 330 8.81 -17.35 6.73
N ASP A 331 8.46 -18.62 6.62
CA ASP A 331 7.81 -19.44 7.66
C ASP A 331 6.60 -18.76 8.32
N PHE A 332 5.60 -18.47 7.50
CA PHE A 332 4.34 -17.88 7.95
C PHE A 332 3.14 -18.58 7.32
N LYS A 333 1.97 -18.42 7.94
CA LYS A 333 0.69 -18.94 7.49
C LYS A 333 -0.26 -17.78 7.25
N LEU A 334 -0.97 -17.80 6.13
CA LEU A 334 -2.13 -16.96 5.90
C LEU A 334 -3.40 -17.77 6.15
N SER A 335 -4.25 -17.34 7.08
CA SER A 335 -5.58 -17.90 7.30
C SER A 335 -6.64 -16.95 6.75
N PHE A 336 -7.48 -17.47 5.88
CA PHE A 336 -8.51 -16.76 5.17
C PHE A 336 -9.87 -17.17 5.71
N ALA A 337 -10.51 -16.23 6.41
CA ALA A 337 -11.82 -16.40 7.03
C ALA A 337 -11.93 -17.62 7.97
N LYS A 338 -10.81 -18.16 8.49
CA LYS A 338 -10.75 -19.43 9.26
C LYS A 338 -11.33 -20.64 8.53
N ILE A 339 -11.35 -20.58 7.19
CA ILE A 339 -11.90 -21.62 6.31
C ILE A 339 -10.80 -22.24 5.46
N LEU A 340 -9.78 -21.46 5.10
CA LEU A 340 -8.64 -21.90 4.32
C LEU A 340 -7.36 -21.35 4.93
N SER A 341 -6.34 -22.19 5.04
CA SER A 341 -5.01 -21.77 5.46
C SER A 341 -3.96 -22.19 4.45
N VAL A 342 -2.98 -21.31 4.25
CA VAL A 342 -1.88 -21.47 3.30
C VAL A 342 -0.59 -21.18 4.03
N GLU A 343 0.26 -22.19 4.15
CA GLU A 343 1.61 -22.04 4.67
C GLU A 343 2.55 -21.56 3.57
N PHE A 344 3.39 -20.59 3.90
CA PHE A 344 4.43 -20.05 3.04
C PHE A 344 5.77 -20.36 3.68
N ARG A 345 6.61 -21.09 2.95
CA ARG A 345 8.01 -21.28 3.32
C ARG A 345 8.81 -20.00 3.04
N ARG A 346 8.46 -19.30 1.95
CA ARG A 346 9.12 -18.06 1.54
C ARG A 346 8.23 -17.26 0.59
N ILE A 347 8.15 -15.95 0.80
CA ILE A 347 7.81 -14.97 -0.24
C ILE A 347 8.99 -14.03 -0.35
N ALA A 348 9.63 -13.99 -1.51
CA ALA A 348 10.67 -13.02 -1.84
C ALA A 348 10.23 -12.18 -3.03
N PHE A 349 10.63 -10.92 -3.04
CA PHE A 349 10.38 -10.02 -4.16
C PHE A 349 11.60 -9.20 -4.50
N THR A 350 11.70 -8.81 -5.78
CA THR A 350 12.68 -7.84 -6.27
C THR A 350 11.97 -6.76 -7.06
N GLY A 351 12.02 -5.52 -6.56
CA GLY A 351 11.45 -4.33 -7.19
C GLY A 351 12.52 -3.46 -7.81
N LYS A 352 12.27 -3.01 -9.05
CA LYS A 352 13.07 -2.00 -9.76
C LYS A 352 12.15 -0.89 -10.28
N PRO A 353 12.61 0.37 -10.35
CA PRO A 353 11.82 1.47 -10.90
C PRO A 353 11.32 1.17 -12.31
N GLY A 354 10.04 1.44 -12.57
CA GLY A 354 9.43 1.33 -13.90
C GLY A 354 9.08 -0.08 -14.37
N THR A 355 9.32 -1.12 -13.57
CA THR A 355 8.98 -2.52 -13.92
C THR A 355 8.11 -3.17 -12.83
N PRO A 356 7.19 -4.09 -13.18
CA PRO A 356 6.51 -4.92 -12.19
C PRO A 356 7.53 -5.66 -11.30
N PRO A 357 7.27 -5.81 -9.99
CA PRO A 357 8.15 -6.58 -9.12
C PRO A 357 8.21 -8.05 -9.56
N ASP A 358 9.41 -8.63 -9.49
CA ASP A 358 9.60 -10.08 -9.61
C ASP A 358 9.26 -10.73 -8.27
N LEU A 359 8.53 -11.84 -8.28
CA LEU A 359 8.03 -12.53 -7.09
C LEU A 359 8.43 -14.01 -7.12
N ASP A 360 9.18 -14.46 -6.11
CA ASP A 360 9.50 -15.87 -5.86
C ASP A 360 8.74 -16.33 -4.62
N VAL A 361 7.73 -17.18 -4.83
CA VAL A 361 6.87 -17.70 -3.76
C VAL A 361 7.02 -19.21 -3.64
N LYS A 362 7.34 -19.66 -2.43
CA LYS A 362 7.43 -21.07 -2.04
C LYS A 362 6.34 -21.39 -1.03
N ILE A 363 5.42 -22.23 -1.46
CA ILE A 363 4.24 -22.61 -0.68
C ILE A 363 4.51 -23.95 0.00
N GLY A 364 4.08 -24.04 1.25
CA GLY A 364 4.07 -25.26 2.03
C GLY A 364 2.74 -25.97 1.91
N THR A 365 2.14 -26.30 3.04
CA THR A 365 0.85 -26.98 3.10
C THR A 365 -0.30 -26.00 2.88
N VAL A 366 -1.36 -26.48 2.24
CA VAL A 366 -2.64 -25.78 2.20
C VAL A 366 -3.69 -26.69 2.81
N GLY A 367 -4.51 -26.17 3.71
CA GLY A 367 -5.49 -26.94 4.44
C GLY A 367 -6.80 -26.18 4.67
N PHE A 368 -7.90 -26.93 4.72
CA PHE A 368 -9.20 -26.41 5.11
C PHE A 368 -9.30 -26.30 6.63
N GLU A 369 -9.88 -25.21 7.10
CA GLU A 369 -10.14 -24.91 8.51
C GLU A 369 -11.66 -24.78 8.75
N GLY A 370 -12.06 -24.71 10.03
CA GLY A 370 -13.44 -24.44 10.43
C GLY A 370 -14.45 -25.44 9.85
N ASP A 371 -15.57 -24.90 9.35
CA ASP A 371 -16.69 -25.70 8.82
C ASP A 371 -16.33 -26.50 7.56
N LEU A 372 -15.27 -26.12 6.83
CA LEU A 372 -14.80 -26.85 5.66
C LEU A 372 -13.75 -27.93 6.01
N HIS A 373 -13.40 -28.12 7.28
CA HIS A 373 -12.41 -29.12 7.69
C HIS A 373 -12.76 -30.54 7.23
N PHE A 374 -14.05 -30.89 7.10
CA PHE A 374 -14.46 -32.20 6.59
C PHE A 374 -13.98 -32.47 5.15
N LEU A 375 -13.76 -31.43 4.34
CA LEU A 375 -13.20 -31.56 2.99
C LEU A 375 -11.79 -32.15 3.01
N ASN A 376 -11.02 -31.92 4.09
CA ASN A 376 -9.71 -32.57 4.27
C ASN A 376 -9.85 -34.09 4.35
N LYS A 377 -10.89 -34.60 5.02
CA LYS A 377 -11.19 -36.04 5.10
C LYS A 377 -11.79 -36.56 3.80
N LEU A 378 -12.74 -35.84 3.21
CA LEU A 378 -13.38 -36.24 1.95
C LEU A 378 -12.36 -36.41 0.82
N ARG A 379 -11.31 -35.57 0.81
CA ARG A 379 -10.14 -35.71 -0.08
C ARG A 379 -9.49 -37.10 -0.01
N GLU A 380 -9.46 -37.75 1.14
CA GLU A 380 -8.84 -39.08 1.32
C GLU A 380 -9.67 -40.20 0.67
N TYR A 381 -10.97 -39.98 0.43
CA TYR A 381 -11.90 -40.98 -0.08
C TYR A 381 -12.26 -40.79 -1.56
N LEU A 382 -11.79 -39.73 -2.21
CA LEU A 382 -12.11 -39.44 -3.61
C LEU A 382 -11.03 -39.98 -4.56
N PRO A 383 -11.43 -40.63 -5.67
CA PRO A 383 -10.54 -41.45 -6.52
C PRO A 383 -9.52 -40.68 -7.36
N SER A 384 -9.35 -39.36 -7.18
CA SER A 384 -8.35 -38.58 -7.93
C SER A 384 -7.46 -37.74 -7.03
N PRO A 385 -6.13 -37.96 -7.05
CA PRO A 385 -5.14 -37.09 -6.43
C PRO A 385 -4.71 -35.92 -7.33
N ALA A 386 -5.50 -35.53 -8.35
CA ALA A 386 -5.05 -34.58 -9.35
C ALA A 386 -5.36 -33.12 -8.98
N ASN A 387 -4.33 -32.47 -8.42
CA ASN A 387 -4.20 -31.06 -8.07
C ASN A 387 -4.63 -30.76 -6.64
N GLY A 388 -3.63 -30.70 -5.75
CA GLY A 388 -3.73 -29.85 -4.57
C GLY A 388 -4.14 -28.42 -4.97
N PRO A 389 -4.45 -27.56 -4.00
CA PRO A 389 -4.89 -26.20 -4.28
C PRO A 389 -3.96 -25.52 -5.28
N ARG A 390 -4.56 -25.01 -6.35
CA ARG A 390 -3.90 -24.21 -7.36
C ARG A 390 -3.51 -22.91 -6.69
N VAL A 391 -2.24 -22.55 -6.78
CA VAL A 391 -1.81 -21.24 -6.32
C VAL A 391 -1.20 -20.48 -7.49
N THR A 392 -1.76 -19.32 -7.75
CA THR A 392 -1.27 -18.36 -8.72
C THR A 392 -0.73 -17.17 -7.95
N VAL A 393 0.48 -16.76 -8.28
CA VAL A 393 1.10 -15.57 -7.71
C VAL A 393 1.40 -14.62 -8.85
N ASP A 394 0.97 -13.38 -8.70
CA ASP A 394 1.23 -12.32 -9.65
C ASP A 394 1.59 -11.02 -8.90
N PRO A 395 2.15 -10.00 -9.59
CA PRO A 395 2.49 -8.72 -8.96
C PRO A 395 1.33 -8.00 -8.24
N LYS A 396 0.08 -8.35 -8.52
CA LYS A 396 -1.12 -7.78 -7.91
C LYS A 396 -1.59 -8.58 -6.69
N GLY A 397 -1.11 -9.81 -6.46
CA GLY A 397 -1.50 -10.60 -5.30
C GLY A 397 -1.25 -12.10 -5.39
N VAL A 398 -1.73 -12.80 -4.36
CA VAL A 398 -1.77 -14.26 -4.29
C VAL A 398 -3.20 -14.75 -4.43
N GLU A 399 -3.42 -15.72 -5.31
CA GLU A 399 -4.70 -16.39 -5.49
C GLU A 399 -4.54 -17.89 -5.22
N VAL A 400 -5.32 -18.41 -4.28
CA VAL A 400 -5.37 -19.83 -3.94
C VAL A 400 -6.75 -20.37 -4.26
N GLY A 401 -6.81 -21.27 -5.23
CA GLY A 401 -8.02 -21.97 -5.65
C GLY A 401 -7.96 -23.45 -5.29
N TYR A 402 -9.06 -24.01 -4.81
CA TYR A 402 -9.24 -25.45 -4.70
C TYR A 402 -10.55 -25.85 -5.36
N GLY A 403 -10.52 -26.97 -6.09
CA GLY A 403 -11.69 -27.54 -6.72
C GLY A 403 -11.80 -29.02 -6.38
N LEU A 404 -13.00 -29.46 -6.06
CA LEU A 404 -13.35 -30.83 -5.73
C LEU A 404 -14.46 -31.29 -6.67
N ALA A 405 -14.14 -32.18 -7.60
CA ALA A 405 -15.15 -32.87 -8.38
C ALA A 405 -15.81 -33.94 -7.51
N VAL A 406 -17.13 -33.89 -7.39
CA VAL A 406 -17.92 -34.91 -6.72
C VAL A 406 -18.31 -35.96 -7.76
N PRO A 407 -18.04 -37.25 -7.52
CA PRO A 407 -18.48 -38.33 -8.40
C PRO A 407 -19.99 -38.30 -8.61
N THR A 408 -20.44 -38.90 -9.71
CA THR A 408 -21.87 -39.04 -9.96
C THR A 408 -22.57 -39.74 -8.79
N VAL A 409 -23.60 -39.08 -8.25
CA VAL A 409 -24.44 -39.64 -7.19
C VAL A 409 -25.73 -40.14 -7.84
N SER A 410 -25.99 -41.44 -7.76
CA SER A 410 -27.23 -42.06 -8.25
C SER A 410 -27.97 -42.75 -7.11
N ALA A 411 -29.29 -42.52 -7.05
CA ALA A 411 -30.18 -43.11 -6.07
C ALA A 411 -31.59 -43.32 -6.65
N GLY A 412 -31.88 -44.53 -7.14
CA GLY A 412 -33.17 -44.86 -7.74
C GLY A 412 -33.45 -44.00 -8.98
N VAL A 413 -34.49 -43.16 -8.90
CA VAL A 413 -34.86 -42.22 -9.97
C VAL A 413 -34.05 -40.92 -9.95
N PHE A 414 -33.18 -40.70 -8.95
CA PHE A 414 -32.36 -39.50 -8.81
C PHE A 414 -30.95 -39.72 -9.36
N LEU A 415 -30.46 -38.76 -10.13
CA LEU A 415 -29.10 -38.72 -10.67
C LEU A 415 -28.54 -37.29 -10.57
N LEU A 416 -27.37 -37.14 -9.97
CA LEU A 416 -26.62 -35.89 -9.89
C LEU A 416 -25.24 -36.08 -10.52
N GLN A 417 -24.95 -35.27 -11.54
CA GLN A 417 -23.72 -35.34 -12.33
C GLN A 417 -23.06 -33.97 -12.42
N ASN A 418 -21.77 -33.97 -12.77
CA ASN A 418 -20.99 -32.75 -12.98
C ASN A 418 -21.03 -31.77 -11.79
N LEU A 419 -21.19 -32.30 -10.58
CA LEU A 419 -21.11 -31.50 -9.36
C LEU A 419 -19.63 -31.25 -9.06
N ALA A 420 -19.25 -29.98 -9.01
CA ALA A 420 -17.94 -29.56 -8.53
C ALA A 420 -18.11 -28.51 -7.44
N LEU A 421 -17.33 -28.60 -6.37
CA LEU A 421 -17.23 -27.56 -5.36
C LEU A 421 -15.90 -26.86 -5.53
N SER A 422 -15.88 -25.53 -5.61
CA SER A 422 -14.62 -24.80 -5.60
C SER A 422 -14.65 -23.64 -4.61
N ILE A 423 -13.48 -23.33 -4.08
CA ILE A 423 -13.22 -22.13 -3.31
C ILE A 423 -11.99 -21.45 -3.90
N THR A 424 -12.06 -20.14 -4.08
CA THR A 424 -10.93 -19.32 -4.51
C THR A 424 -10.77 -18.17 -3.54
N VAL A 425 -9.58 -17.99 -3.01
CA VAL A 425 -9.23 -16.85 -2.16
C VAL A 425 -8.16 -16.03 -2.84
N ARG A 426 -8.43 -14.74 -3.04
CA ARG A 426 -7.48 -13.77 -3.58
C ARG A 426 -7.11 -12.74 -2.52
N LEU A 427 -5.82 -12.69 -2.19
CA LEU A 427 -5.19 -11.66 -1.38
C LEU A 427 -4.49 -10.65 -2.31
N PRO A 428 -5.06 -9.46 -2.52
CA PRO A 428 -4.41 -8.44 -3.32
C PRO A 428 -3.30 -7.72 -2.53
N PHE A 429 -2.26 -7.26 -3.22
CA PHE A 429 -1.14 -6.51 -2.63
C PHE A 429 -1.33 -5.00 -2.69
N ASP A 430 -2.39 -4.48 -3.31
CA ASP A 430 -2.66 -3.04 -3.41
C ASP A 430 -3.44 -2.47 -2.21
N GLY A 431 -3.80 -3.33 -1.24
CA GLY A 431 -4.61 -2.96 -0.07
C GLY A 431 -6.12 -3.13 -0.29
N ALA A 432 -6.56 -3.63 -1.45
CA ALA A 432 -7.96 -4.00 -1.65
C ALA A 432 -8.42 -5.12 -0.68
N PRO A 433 -9.72 -5.26 -0.43
CA PRO A 433 -10.28 -6.36 0.36
C PRO A 433 -9.82 -7.74 -0.12
N VAL A 434 -9.58 -8.64 0.84
CA VAL A 434 -9.43 -10.07 0.53
C VAL A 434 -10.76 -10.58 -0.04
N ARG A 435 -10.70 -11.20 -1.22
CA ARG A 435 -11.87 -11.76 -1.90
C ARG A 435 -11.88 -13.27 -1.73
N THR A 436 -13.00 -13.82 -1.26
CA THR A 436 -13.24 -15.26 -1.21
C THR A 436 -14.47 -15.59 -2.05
N THR A 437 -14.33 -16.50 -3.00
CA THR A 437 -15.41 -16.97 -3.85
C THR A 437 -15.63 -18.45 -3.62
N PHE A 438 -16.83 -18.84 -3.22
CA PHE A 438 -17.28 -20.22 -3.15
C PHE A 438 -18.20 -20.50 -4.34
N THR A 439 -18.05 -21.65 -4.97
CA THR A 439 -18.80 -21.99 -6.18
C THR A 439 -19.23 -23.46 -6.13
N VAL A 440 -20.51 -23.71 -6.44
CA VAL A 440 -21.09 -25.03 -6.68
C VAL A 440 -21.34 -25.13 -8.18
N SER A 441 -20.40 -25.76 -8.87
CA SER A 441 -20.25 -25.83 -10.33
C SER A 441 -20.13 -24.44 -10.96
N SER A 442 -19.34 -24.31 -12.03
CA SER A 442 -19.22 -23.00 -12.68
C SER A 442 -20.40 -22.77 -13.63
N ARG A 443 -20.63 -21.52 -14.02
CA ARG A 443 -21.63 -21.18 -15.04
C ARG A 443 -21.39 -21.93 -16.36
N ASP A 444 -20.13 -22.09 -16.74
CA ASP A 444 -19.73 -22.77 -17.98
C ASP A 444 -19.84 -24.30 -17.88
N HIS A 445 -19.84 -24.83 -16.65
CA HIS A 445 -19.94 -26.27 -16.36
C HIS A 445 -20.93 -26.50 -15.21
N PRO A 446 -22.25 -26.28 -15.42
CA PRO A 446 -23.25 -26.44 -14.37
C PRO A 446 -23.38 -27.90 -13.93
N PHE A 447 -23.80 -28.12 -12.68
CA PHE A 447 -24.20 -29.46 -12.24
C PHE A 447 -25.48 -29.87 -12.98
N LEU A 448 -25.69 -31.16 -13.15
CA LEU A 448 -26.88 -31.73 -13.78
C LEU A 448 -27.65 -32.57 -12.77
N ILE A 449 -28.96 -32.33 -12.68
CA ILE A 449 -29.87 -33.09 -11.82
C ILE A 449 -30.93 -33.73 -12.71
N THR A 450 -31.15 -35.04 -12.54
CA THR A 450 -32.24 -35.76 -13.18
C THR A 450 -33.07 -36.47 -12.11
N VAL A 451 -34.39 -36.29 -12.17
CA VAL A 451 -35.36 -37.01 -11.36
C VAL A 451 -36.35 -37.68 -12.30
N SER A 452 -36.27 -39.01 -12.42
CA SER A 452 -37.02 -39.79 -13.40
C SER A 452 -36.75 -39.31 -14.83
N LEU A 453 -37.76 -38.76 -15.51
CA LEU A 453 -37.68 -38.20 -16.86
C LEU A 453 -37.48 -36.68 -16.91
N LEU A 454 -37.43 -36.02 -15.75
CA LEU A 454 -37.19 -34.59 -15.63
C LEU A 454 -35.70 -34.33 -15.42
N GLY A 455 -35.09 -33.65 -16.38
CA GLY A 455 -33.69 -33.24 -16.34
C GLY A 455 -33.56 -31.76 -15.98
N GLY A 456 -32.38 -31.33 -15.58
CA GLY A 456 -32.12 -29.96 -15.20
C GLY A 456 -30.67 -29.78 -14.79
N GLY A 457 -30.38 -28.60 -14.27
CA GLY A 457 -29.05 -28.28 -13.81
C GLY A 457 -28.95 -26.88 -13.27
N GLY A 458 -27.77 -26.51 -12.81
CA GLY A 458 -27.57 -25.20 -12.25
C GLY A 458 -26.16 -24.94 -11.80
N TYR A 459 -25.99 -23.76 -11.24
CA TYR A 459 -24.77 -23.38 -10.55
C TYR A 459 -25.09 -22.35 -9.47
N PHE A 460 -24.17 -22.22 -8.53
CA PHE A 460 -24.24 -21.22 -7.47
C PHE A 460 -22.84 -20.66 -7.22
N SER A 461 -22.73 -19.35 -7.09
CA SER A 461 -21.49 -18.65 -6.77
C SER A 461 -21.75 -17.55 -5.75
N LEU A 462 -20.91 -17.52 -4.71
CA LEU A 462 -20.97 -16.55 -3.62
C LEU A 462 -19.59 -15.93 -3.45
N THR A 463 -19.49 -14.61 -3.59
CA THR A 463 -18.27 -13.84 -3.34
C THR A 463 -18.42 -12.97 -2.10
N VAL A 464 -17.45 -13.08 -1.21
CA VAL A 464 -17.34 -12.34 0.04
C VAL A 464 -16.07 -11.50 0.03
N GLU A 465 -16.19 -10.22 0.36
CA GLU A 465 -15.06 -9.29 0.50
C GLU A 465 -15.15 -8.61 1.86
N SER A 466 -14.04 -8.62 2.63
CA SER A 466 -13.99 -8.05 3.99
C SER A 466 -15.15 -8.49 4.90
N GLY A 467 -15.64 -9.73 4.74
CA GLY A 467 -16.74 -10.29 5.51
C GLY A 467 -18.16 -9.91 5.04
N ARG A 468 -18.30 -9.16 3.94
CA ARG A 468 -19.59 -8.84 3.33
C ARG A 468 -19.78 -9.60 2.02
N VAL A 469 -20.99 -10.10 1.77
CA VAL A 469 -21.34 -10.67 0.46
C VAL A 469 -21.41 -9.53 -0.55
N THR A 470 -20.56 -9.57 -1.58
CA THR A 470 -20.54 -8.55 -2.64
C THR A 470 -21.16 -9.05 -3.93
N VAL A 471 -21.09 -10.36 -4.19
CA VAL A 471 -21.75 -10.99 -5.34
C VAL A 471 -22.40 -12.31 -4.91
N LEU A 472 -23.65 -12.51 -5.30
CA LEU A 472 -24.30 -13.82 -5.34
C LEU A 472 -24.82 -14.01 -6.76
N GLU A 473 -24.48 -15.12 -7.40
CA GLU A 473 -24.97 -15.47 -8.73
C GLU A 473 -25.40 -16.93 -8.74
N ALA A 474 -26.63 -17.20 -9.13
CA ALA A 474 -27.20 -18.54 -9.13
C ALA A 474 -28.11 -18.74 -10.34
N GLN A 475 -28.11 -19.96 -10.86
CA GLN A 475 -29.07 -20.38 -11.87
C GLN A 475 -29.55 -21.79 -11.55
N LEU A 476 -30.85 -22.01 -11.75
CA LEU A 476 -31.44 -23.33 -11.75
C LEU A 476 -32.33 -23.48 -12.99
N GLU A 477 -32.16 -24.57 -13.72
CA GLU A 477 -32.95 -24.95 -14.88
C GLU A 477 -33.51 -26.35 -14.66
N PHE A 478 -34.73 -26.58 -15.11
CA PHE A 478 -35.39 -27.88 -15.10
C PHE A 478 -36.26 -28.01 -16.34
N GLY A 479 -36.48 -29.24 -16.79
CA GLY A 479 -37.20 -29.49 -18.02
C GLY A 479 -37.40 -30.97 -18.31
N ALA A 480 -38.03 -31.22 -19.43
CA ALA A 480 -38.28 -32.56 -19.95
C ALA A 480 -38.10 -32.53 -21.46
N ALA A 481 -37.62 -33.62 -22.03
CA ALA A 481 -37.59 -33.83 -23.47
C ALA A 481 -38.05 -35.23 -23.80
N ALA A 482 -38.74 -35.37 -24.93
CA ALA A 482 -39.17 -36.63 -25.49
C ALA A 482 -38.92 -36.60 -26.99
N ALA A 483 -38.49 -37.74 -27.55
CA ALA A 483 -38.32 -37.92 -28.99
C ALA A 483 -38.88 -39.27 -29.40
N LEU A 484 -39.42 -39.33 -30.61
CA LEU A 484 -39.98 -40.53 -31.22
C LEU A 484 -39.53 -40.61 -32.68
N ASP A 485 -39.10 -41.78 -33.12
CA ASP A 485 -38.74 -42.06 -34.50
C ASP A 485 -39.53 -43.26 -35.02
N LEU A 486 -40.25 -43.07 -36.13
CA LEU A 486 -41.07 -44.08 -36.80
C LEU A 486 -40.47 -44.50 -38.15
N GLY A 487 -39.22 -44.13 -38.44
CA GLY A 487 -38.49 -44.42 -39.68
C GLY A 487 -38.84 -43.46 -40.83
N VAL A 488 -40.13 -43.25 -41.10
CA VAL A 488 -40.60 -42.30 -42.13
C VAL A 488 -40.73 -40.87 -41.62
N ALA A 489 -40.90 -40.71 -40.30
CA ALA A 489 -40.98 -39.43 -39.62
C ALA A 489 -40.37 -39.53 -38.22
N SER A 490 -39.65 -38.51 -37.81
CA SER A 490 -39.10 -38.36 -36.46
C SER A 490 -39.54 -37.04 -35.85
N GLY A 491 -39.87 -37.05 -34.56
CA GLY A 491 -40.33 -35.89 -33.83
C GLY A 491 -39.64 -35.76 -32.49
N SER A 492 -39.42 -34.53 -32.04
CA SER A 492 -38.92 -34.23 -30.70
C SER A 492 -39.64 -33.04 -30.10
N VAL A 493 -39.83 -33.09 -28.78
CA VAL A 493 -40.33 -31.97 -27.98
C VAL A 493 -39.45 -31.81 -26.76
N ALA A 494 -39.18 -30.56 -26.39
CA ALA A 494 -38.45 -30.20 -25.19
C ALA A 494 -39.10 -28.99 -24.54
N ILE A 495 -39.27 -29.02 -23.22
CA ILE A 495 -39.70 -27.88 -22.42
C ILE A 495 -38.66 -27.69 -21.33
N THR A 496 -38.06 -26.51 -21.26
CA THR A 496 -37.15 -26.11 -20.19
C THR A 496 -37.60 -24.80 -19.57
N ALA A 497 -37.49 -24.71 -18.25
CA ALA A 497 -37.76 -23.51 -17.49
C ALA A 497 -36.61 -23.27 -16.52
N GLY A 498 -36.31 -22.01 -16.25
CA GLY A 498 -35.23 -21.68 -15.34
C GLY A 498 -35.37 -20.33 -14.70
N VAL A 499 -34.64 -20.16 -13.61
CA VAL A 499 -34.51 -18.91 -12.88
C VAL A 499 -33.04 -18.58 -12.74
N TYR A 500 -32.70 -17.34 -13.02
CA TYR A 500 -31.39 -16.74 -12.83
C TYR A 500 -31.49 -15.59 -11.83
N LEU A 501 -30.66 -15.63 -10.80
CA LEU A 501 -30.56 -14.60 -9.78
C LEU A 501 -29.14 -14.06 -9.75
N LYS A 502 -29.00 -12.74 -9.74
CA LYS A 502 -27.74 -12.06 -9.50
C LYS A 502 -27.92 -10.89 -8.55
N LEU A 503 -27.26 -10.96 -7.40
CA LEU A 503 -27.11 -9.86 -6.46
C LEU A 503 -25.68 -9.33 -6.59
N LYS A 504 -25.51 -8.03 -6.85
CA LYS A 504 -24.20 -7.40 -6.93
C LYS A 504 -24.26 -5.98 -6.39
N ASP A 505 -23.44 -5.67 -5.40
CA ASP A 505 -23.27 -4.32 -4.84
C ASP A 505 -24.61 -3.65 -4.43
N GLY A 506 -25.57 -4.46 -3.95
CA GLY A 506 -26.92 -4.01 -3.56
C GLY A 506 -27.97 -4.01 -4.67
N ALA A 507 -27.57 -4.13 -5.94
CA ALA A 507 -28.49 -4.33 -7.06
C ALA A 507 -28.93 -5.80 -7.16
N SER A 508 -30.20 -6.02 -7.49
CA SER A 508 -30.78 -7.34 -7.69
C SER A 508 -31.31 -7.49 -9.10
N LEU A 509 -30.89 -8.55 -9.77
CA LEU A 509 -31.40 -8.98 -11.06
C LEU A 509 -32.03 -10.36 -10.90
N LEU A 510 -33.33 -10.45 -11.19
CA LEU A 510 -34.05 -11.71 -11.27
C LEU A 510 -34.55 -11.88 -12.71
N GLU A 511 -34.16 -12.99 -13.32
CA GLU A 511 -34.63 -13.40 -14.64
C GLU A 511 -35.27 -14.79 -14.54
N GLY A 512 -36.41 -14.96 -15.19
CA GLY A 512 -37.05 -16.26 -15.37
C GLY A 512 -37.25 -16.52 -16.85
N PHE A 513 -37.11 -17.77 -17.29
CA PHE A 513 -37.41 -18.13 -18.67
C PHE A 513 -38.19 -19.45 -18.74
N LEU A 514 -38.95 -19.59 -19.82
CA LEU A 514 -39.61 -20.82 -20.23
C LEU A 514 -39.39 -20.95 -21.74
N ARG A 515 -38.81 -22.07 -22.15
CA ARG A 515 -38.55 -22.41 -23.53
C ARG A 515 -39.24 -23.72 -23.86
N ALA A 516 -40.07 -23.75 -24.89
CA ALA A 516 -40.66 -24.96 -25.42
C ALA A 516 -40.31 -25.07 -26.90
N VAL A 517 -39.71 -26.18 -27.31
CA VAL A 517 -39.32 -26.46 -28.69
C VAL A 517 -39.97 -27.76 -29.12
N GLY A 518 -40.55 -27.76 -30.32
CA GLY A 518 -41.00 -28.96 -31.01
C GLY A 518 -40.42 -28.99 -32.41
N ALA A 519 -39.96 -30.15 -32.85
CA ALA A 519 -39.51 -30.36 -34.21
C ALA A 519 -40.09 -31.67 -34.77
N LEU A 520 -40.45 -31.65 -36.04
CA LEU A 520 -40.90 -32.80 -36.82
C LEU A 520 -40.09 -32.83 -38.12
N ASP A 521 -39.47 -33.96 -38.41
CA ASP A 521 -38.77 -34.24 -39.66
C ASP A 521 -39.45 -35.42 -40.37
N VAL A 522 -39.74 -35.24 -41.66
CA VAL A 522 -40.30 -36.27 -42.54
C VAL A 522 -39.29 -36.54 -43.65
N LEU A 523 -38.73 -37.76 -43.64
CA LEU A 523 -37.78 -38.29 -44.63
C LEU A 523 -36.51 -37.44 -44.87
N GLY A 524 -36.17 -36.49 -43.99
CA GLY A 524 -35.08 -35.53 -44.20
C GLY A 524 -35.40 -34.47 -45.26
N ILE A 525 -36.61 -34.48 -45.81
CA ILE A 525 -37.06 -33.58 -46.88
C ILE A 525 -37.83 -32.41 -46.28
N ILE A 526 -38.72 -32.66 -45.32
CA ILE A 526 -39.54 -31.61 -44.71
C ILE A 526 -39.24 -31.56 -43.22
N THR A 527 -38.78 -30.41 -42.73
CA THR A 527 -38.58 -30.16 -41.30
C THR A 527 -39.44 -28.98 -40.87
N VAL A 528 -40.28 -29.18 -39.87
CA VAL A 528 -41.04 -28.11 -39.21
C VAL A 528 -40.54 -28.00 -37.77
N SER A 529 -40.20 -26.80 -37.33
CA SER A 529 -39.84 -26.52 -35.94
C SER A 529 -40.61 -25.32 -35.42
N VAL A 530 -41.04 -25.42 -34.17
CA VAL A 530 -41.72 -24.37 -33.42
C VAL A 530 -40.93 -24.15 -32.14
N GLU A 531 -40.55 -22.91 -31.90
CA GLU A 531 -39.90 -22.46 -30.68
C GLU A 531 -40.77 -21.40 -30.01
N PHE A 532 -41.20 -21.68 -28.79
CA PHE A 532 -41.79 -20.72 -27.87
C PHE A 532 -40.73 -20.34 -26.82
N TYR A 533 -40.46 -19.05 -26.66
CA TYR A 533 -39.54 -18.53 -25.66
C TYR A 533 -40.22 -17.40 -24.89
N LEU A 534 -40.42 -17.58 -23.60
CA LEU A 534 -40.87 -16.56 -22.66
C LEU A 534 -39.70 -16.21 -21.74
N SER A 535 -39.43 -14.92 -21.60
CA SER A 535 -38.48 -14.38 -20.63
C SER A 535 -39.17 -13.35 -19.75
N LEU A 536 -38.83 -13.33 -18.47
CA LEU A 536 -39.27 -12.38 -17.45
C LEU A 536 -38.00 -11.77 -16.86
N LYS A 537 -37.91 -10.44 -16.81
CA LYS A 537 -36.73 -9.72 -16.31
C LYS A 537 -37.14 -8.54 -15.46
N THR A 538 -36.49 -8.39 -14.31
CA THR A 538 -36.59 -7.17 -13.50
C THR A 538 -35.83 -6.01 -14.15
N ILE A 539 -36.48 -4.84 -14.26
CA ILE A 539 -35.87 -3.58 -14.70
C ILE A 539 -36.07 -2.51 -13.63
N GLU A 540 -35.07 -1.67 -13.43
CA GLU A 540 -35.21 -0.47 -12.61
C GLU A 540 -35.75 0.68 -13.45
N VAL A 541 -36.73 1.39 -12.90
CA VAL A 541 -37.45 2.45 -13.59
C VAL A 541 -37.51 3.65 -12.66
N PRO A 542 -37.16 4.87 -13.12
CA PRO A 542 -37.34 6.08 -12.31
C PRO A 542 -38.81 6.23 -11.87
N LYS A 543 -39.06 6.48 -10.57
CA LYS A 543 -40.41 6.81 -10.09
C LYS A 543 -40.91 8.13 -10.70
N ASN A 544 -40.01 9.10 -10.89
CA ASN A 544 -40.30 10.36 -11.57
C ASN A 544 -39.28 10.61 -12.70
N PRO A 545 -39.68 10.52 -13.98
CA PRO A 545 -38.77 10.71 -15.11
C PRO A 545 -38.24 12.15 -15.26
N ALA A 546 -38.82 13.14 -14.58
CA ALA A 546 -38.33 14.52 -14.59
C ALA A 546 -37.15 14.77 -13.63
N ILE A 547 -36.82 13.81 -12.74
CA ILE A 547 -35.75 13.94 -11.74
C ILE A 547 -34.63 12.96 -12.07
N GLN A 548 -33.49 13.47 -12.54
CA GLN A 548 -32.36 12.63 -12.98
C GLN A 548 -31.69 11.81 -11.86
N ASN A 549 -31.96 12.13 -10.59
CA ASN A 549 -31.48 11.39 -9.41
C ASN A 549 -32.63 11.02 -8.44
N GLY A 550 -33.82 10.71 -8.98
CA GLY A 550 -34.98 10.32 -8.18
C GLY A 550 -34.95 8.85 -7.74
N ALA A 551 -35.82 8.49 -6.78
CA ALA A 551 -36.01 7.10 -6.38
C ALA A 551 -36.45 6.23 -7.57
N THR A 552 -35.93 5.00 -7.66
CA THR A 552 -36.34 4.01 -8.67
C THR A 552 -37.35 3.04 -8.08
N ARG A 553 -38.11 2.37 -8.96
CA ARG A 553 -38.92 1.20 -8.64
C ARG A 553 -38.51 0.04 -9.54
N THR A 554 -38.74 -1.18 -9.08
CA THR A 554 -38.48 -2.39 -9.86
C THR A 554 -39.76 -2.83 -10.56
N ASP A 555 -39.76 -2.82 -11.90
CA ASP A 555 -40.83 -3.40 -12.72
C ASP A 555 -40.35 -4.73 -13.32
N ILE A 556 -41.27 -5.63 -13.67
CA ILE A 556 -40.96 -6.88 -14.38
C ILE A 556 -41.43 -6.74 -15.83
N VAL A 557 -40.53 -6.96 -16.80
CA VAL A 557 -40.88 -7.04 -18.22
C VAL A 557 -40.87 -8.49 -18.65
N GLY A 558 -41.97 -8.94 -19.23
CA GLY A 558 -42.12 -10.23 -19.86
C GLY A 558 -42.11 -10.11 -21.38
N THR A 559 -41.24 -10.85 -22.06
CA THR A 559 -41.19 -10.93 -23.52
C THR A 559 -41.41 -12.38 -23.94
N ALA A 560 -42.47 -12.62 -24.70
CA ALA A 560 -42.78 -13.91 -25.32
C ALA A 560 -42.51 -13.83 -26.83
N LYS A 561 -41.84 -14.85 -27.38
CA LYS A 561 -41.56 -14.97 -28.81
C LYS A 561 -41.91 -16.37 -29.27
N VAL A 562 -42.65 -16.47 -30.37
CA VAL A 562 -42.95 -17.71 -31.07
C VAL A 562 -42.31 -17.66 -32.44
N THR A 563 -41.44 -18.61 -32.74
CA THR A 563 -40.76 -18.73 -34.01
C THR A 563 -41.14 -20.06 -34.65
N VAL A 564 -41.74 -19.99 -35.83
CA VAL A 564 -42.06 -21.17 -36.65
C VAL A 564 -41.10 -21.18 -37.83
N ARG A 565 -40.39 -22.27 -38.02
CA ARG A 565 -39.48 -22.47 -39.15
C ARG A 565 -39.88 -23.72 -39.91
N VAL A 566 -40.03 -23.55 -41.22
CA VAL A 566 -40.30 -24.64 -42.16
C VAL A 566 -39.12 -24.75 -43.11
N ARG A 567 -38.63 -25.96 -43.32
CA ARG A 567 -37.60 -26.32 -44.29
C ARG A 567 -38.16 -27.38 -45.23
N VAL A 568 -37.95 -27.19 -46.53
CA VAL A 568 -38.27 -28.15 -47.59
C VAL A 568 -37.02 -28.32 -48.46
N ALA A 569 -36.46 -29.54 -48.47
CA ALA A 569 -35.18 -29.90 -49.06
C ALA A 569 -34.05 -28.94 -48.64
N PHE A 570 -33.63 -28.04 -49.53
CA PHE A 570 -32.54 -27.07 -49.31
C PHE A 570 -33.04 -25.65 -48.99
N PHE A 571 -34.36 -25.42 -49.03
CA PHE A 571 -34.96 -24.10 -48.79
C PHE A 571 -35.56 -24.04 -47.38
N SER A 572 -35.40 -22.91 -46.69
CA SER A 572 -36.02 -22.71 -45.38
C SER A 572 -36.48 -21.28 -45.17
N GLN A 573 -37.64 -21.13 -44.54
CA GLN A 573 -38.20 -19.84 -44.14
C GLN A 573 -38.62 -19.86 -42.67
N SER A 574 -38.50 -18.73 -41.98
CA SER A 574 -38.86 -18.59 -40.57
C SER A 574 -39.76 -17.37 -40.37
N VAL A 575 -40.84 -17.54 -39.60
CA VAL A 575 -41.76 -16.48 -39.20
C VAL A 575 -41.70 -16.36 -37.68
N SER A 576 -41.58 -15.15 -37.16
CA SER A 576 -41.53 -14.89 -35.72
C SER A 576 -42.60 -13.89 -35.31
N MET A 577 -43.28 -14.16 -34.21
CA MET A 577 -44.23 -13.26 -33.56
C MET A 577 -43.74 -13.00 -32.13
N SER A 578 -43.79 -11.75 -31.68
CA SER A 578 -43.37 -11.36 -30.33
C SER A 578 -44.43 -10.55 -29.63
N LEU A 579 -44.60 -10.80 -28.33
CA LEU A 579 -45.46 -10.04 -27.42
C LEU A 579 -44.59 -9.59 -26.24
N GLU A 580 -44.67 -8.31 -25.88
CA GLU A 580 -44.08 -7.79 -24.67
C GLU A 580 -45.18 -7.32 -23.73
N ARG A 581 -45.01 -7.61 -22.43
CA ARG A 581 -45.90 -7.13 -21.38
C ARG A 581 -45.09 -6.72 -20.17
N ARG A 582 -45.42 -5.57 -19.61
CA ARG A 582 -44.80 -5.06 -18.38
C ARG A 582 -45.76 -5.20 -17.20
N PHE A 583 -45.24 -5.71 -16.10
CA PHE A 583 -45.89 -5.80 -14.81
C PHE A 583 -45.24 -4.74 -13.91
N GLY A 584 -46.01 -3.72 -13.54
CA GLY A 584 -45.53 -2.65 -12.68
C GLY A 584 -45.35 -3.15 -11.25
N GLY A 585 -44.22 -2.81 -10.61
CA GLY A 585 -44.05 -2.95 -9.18
C GLY A 585 -44.85 -1.88 -8.47
N GLY A 586 -45.84 -2.29 -7.68
CA GLY A 586 -46.48 -1.42 -6.70
C GLY A 586 -45.45 -1.02 -5.66
N GLY A 587 -44.70 0.06 -5.93
CA GLY A 587 -44.02 0.76 -4.85
C GLY A 587 -45.09 1.48 -4.06
N ASP A 588 -45.11 1.30 -2.73
CA ASP A 588 -45.93 2.15 -1.87
C ASP A 588 -45.66 3.61 -2.24
N PRO A 589 -46.71 4.42 -2.50
CA PRO A 589 -46.53 5.83 -2.79
C PRO A 589 -45.77 6.45 -1.61
N LEU A 590 -44.74 7.25 -1.90
CA LEU A 590 -44.14 8.04 -0.84
C LEU A 590 -45.20 9.00 -0.31
N TYR A 591 -45.08 9.42 0.95
CA TYR A 591 -46.02 10.37 1.53
C TYR A 591 -46.12 11.66 0.69
N SER A 592 -45.00 12.06 0.08
CA SER A 592 -44.92 13.17 -0.88
C SER A 592 -45.60 12.91 -2.23
N ASP A 593 -45.72 11.65 -2.66
CA ASP A 593 -46.44 11.28 -3.88
C ASP A 593 -47.96 11.30 -3.64
N ALA A 594 -48.39 10.97 -2.42
CA ALA A 594 -49.79 11.05 -2.00
C ALA A 594 -50.24 12.49 -1.67
N PHE A 595 -49.32 13.34 -1.18
CA PHE A 595 -49.56 14.76 -0.86
C PHE A 595 -48.50 15.65 -1.54
N PRO A 596 -48.57 15.83 -2.88
CA PRO A 596 -47.56 16.55 -3.64
C PRO A 596 -47.57 18.06 -3.40
N THR A 597 -48.62 18.60 -2.77
CA THR A 597 -48.80 20.02 -2.48
C THR A 597 -49.25 20.24 -1.05
N GLN A 598 -48.93 21.42 -0.50
CA GLN A 598 -49.38 21.84 0.83
C GLN A 598 -50.91 21.84 0.95
N SER A 599 -51.63 22.14 -0.13
CA SER A 599 -53.10 22.14 -0.15
C SER A 599 -53.68 20.74 0.06
N ALA A 600 -53.15 19.74 -0.66
CA ALA A 600 -53.58 18.35 -0.53
C ALA A 600 -53.32 17.80 0.88
N TRP A 601 -52.21 18.22 1.51
CA TRP A 601 -51.91 17.89 2.90
C TRP A 601 -52.91 18.53 3.88
N SER A 602 -53.21 19.82 3.72
CA SER A 602 -54.16 20.53 4.60
C SER A 602 -55.59 19.98 4.51
N GLU A 603 -56.02 19.57 3.33
CA GLU A 603 -57.37 19.03 3.08
C GLU A 603 -57.55 17.66 3.75
N ARG A 604 -56.53 16.81 3.71
CA ARG A 604 -56.49 15.56 4.49
C ARG A 604 -56.57 15.87 5.99
N CYS A 605 -55.74 16.78 6.50
CA CYS A 605 -55.75 17.10 7.93
C CYS A 605 -57.13 17.59 8.40
N ALA A 606 -57.79 18.43 7.61
CA ALA A 606 -59.14 18.92 7.90
C ALA A 606 -60.20 17.79 7.91
N ALA A 607 -60.10 16.82 6.99
CA ALA A 607 -61.03 15.69 6.93
C ALA A 607 -60.94 14.75 8.15
N PHE A 608 -59.76 14.65 8.78
CA PHE A 608 -59.57 13.86 10.00
C PHE A 608 -59.72 14.68 11.30
N ALA A 609 -59.64 16.01 11.24
CA ALA A 609 -59.90 16.88 12.39
C ALA A 609 -61.35 16.75 12.90
N ALA A 610 -62.31 16.52 11.99
CA ALA A 610 -63.72 16.29 12.36
C ALA A 610 -63.98 14.98 13.14
N LEU A 611 -63.00 14.07 13.22
CA LEU A 611 -63.06 12.83 13.98
C LEU A 611 -62.54 12.95 15.42
N GLU A 612 -61.73 13.97 15.74
CA GLU A 612 -61.22 14.22 17.10
C GLU A 612 -62.20 15.06 17.96
N ASP A 613 -63.10 15.83 17.35
CA ASP A 613 -64.12 16.59 18.08
C ASP A 613 -65.32 15.73 18.56
N ALA A 614 -65.30 14.41 18.32
CA ALA A 614 -66.32 13.45 18.74
C ALA A 614 -65.88 12.47 19.85
N SER A 615 -64.77 12.77 20.53
CA SER A 615 -64.30 12.12 21.78
C SER A 615 -63.99 13.17 22.83
#